data_AF-A0A1G8Q018-F1
#
_entry.id   AF-A0A1G8Q018-F1
#
_cell.length_a   1.000
_cell.length_b   1.000
_cell.length_c   1.000
_cell.angle_alpha   90.00
_cell.angle_beta   90.00
_cell.angle_gamma   90.00
#
_symmetry.space_group_name_H-M   'P 1'
#
loop_
_entity.id
_entity.type
_entity.pdbx_description
1 polymer ?
#
loop_
_entity_poly.entity_id
_entity_poly.type
_entity_poly.pdbx_seq_one_letter_code
_entity_poly.pdbx_strand_id
1 'polypeptide(L)' 'MAKVEHTSDARVLVGIDISKHRHEVLMALPGKTRRRRLTITNSADDFMRLIGILREYGLPSGSVLGPQATITSSSPGST' A
#
# COMPACT_ATOMS: atom_id res chain seq x y z
N MET A 1 22.92 -11.54 -10.92
CA MET A 1 22.95 -10.25 -10.20
C MET A 1 21.73 -9.45 -10.65
N ALA A 2 20.65 -9.40 -9.87
CA ALA A 2 19.45 -8.65 -10.27
C ALA A 2 19.69 -7.15 -9.98
N LYS A 3 19.66 -6.33 -11.03
CA LYS A 3 19.74 -4.86 -10.92
C LYS A 3 18.40 -4.38 -10.34
N VAL A 4 18.41 -3.93 -9.09
CA VAL A 4 17.24 -3.30 -8.49
C VAL A 4 17.21 -1.87 -9.00
N GLU A 5 16.45 -1.65 -10.07
CA GLU A 5 16.12 -0.32 -10.57
C GLU A 5 15.33 0.42 -9.47
N HIS A 6 15.94 1.44 -8.88
CA HIS A 6 15.27 2.30 -7.91
C HIS A 6 14.32 3.21 -8.69
N THR A 7 13.04 2.86 -8.74
CA THR A 7 12.01 3.79 -9.25
C THR A 7 11.91 4.93 -8.23
N SER A 8 12.49 6.09 -8.56
CA SER A 8 12.40 7.34 -7.79
C SER A 8 10.99 7.95 -7.84
N ASP A 9 9.96 7.13 -7.78
CA ASP A 9 8.61 7.62 -7.51
C ASP A 9 8.47 7.63 -5.99
N ALA A 10 8.08 8.77 -5.41
CA ALA A 10 7.95 8.98 -3.97
C ALA A 10 6.77 8.17 -3.36
N ARG A 11 6.61 6.92 -3.81
CA ARG A 11 5.56 5.99 -3.41
C ARG A 11 6.06 5.06 -2.34
N VAL A 12 5.13 4.66 -1.50
CA VAL A 12 5.34 3.63 -0.49
C VAL A 12 5.23 2.28 -1.16
N LEU A 13 6.27 1.45 -1.03
CA LEU A 13 6.24 0.07 -1.52
C LEU A 13 5.77 -0.84 -0.40
N VAL A 14 4.81 -1.71 -0.71
CA VAL A 14 4.23 -2.65 0.24
C VAL A 14 4.30 -4.06 -0.34
N GLY A 15 5.03 -4.95 0.33
CA GLY A 15 5.04 -6.39 0.05
C GLY A 15 4.18 -7.11 1.09
N ILE A 16 3.29 -7.98 0.63
CA ILE A 16 2.40 -8.76 1.50
C ILE A 16 2.61 -10.24 1.19
N ASP A 17 3.06 -10.99 2.19
CA ASP A 17 3.11 -12.44 2.15
C ASP A 17 1.85 -13.01 2.81
N ILE A 18 1.10 -13.80 2.06
CA ILE A 18 -0.22 -14.27 2.44
C ILE A 18 -0.12 -15.73 2.90
N SER A 19 -0.39 -15.99 4.18
CA SER A 19 -0.60 -17.35 4.69
C SER A 19 -2.01 -17.53 5.26
N LYS A 20 -2.39 -18.77 5.58
CA LYS A 20 -3.74 -19.13 6.01
C LYS A 20 -4.27 -18.38 7.25
N HIS A 21 -3.38 -18.05 8.20
CA HIS A 21 -3.78 -17.49 9.50
C HIS A 21 -3.07 -16.17 9.84
N ARG A 22 -1.88 -15.94 9.29
CA ARG A 22 -1.03 -14.79 9.58
C ARG A 22 -0.44 -14.28 8.28
N HIS A 23 -0.55 -12.98 8.01
CA HIS A 23 0.05 -12.35 6.86
C HIS A 23 1.21 -11.47 7.34
N GLU A 24 2.33 -11.54 6.63
CA GLU A 24 3.47 -10.68 6.88
C GLU A 24 3.44 -9.51 5.89
N VAL A 25 3.45 -8.29 6.41
CA VAL A 25 3.43 -7.07 5.63
C VAL A 25 4.75 -6.33 5.83
N LEU A 26 5.45 -6.05 4.73
CA LEU A 26 6.68 -5.27 4.69
C LEU A 26 6.43 -3.97 3.93
N MET A 27 6.67 -2.85 4.59
CA MET A 27 6.54 -1.51 4.00
C MET A 27 7.90 -0.85 3.88
N ALA A 28 8.25 -0.39 2.68
CA ALA A 28 9.40 0.45 2.40
C ALA A 28 8.91 1.86 2.03
N LEU A 29 9.28 2.82 2.86
CA LEU A 29 8.92 4.24 2.69
C LEU A 29 10.03 4.96 1.93
N PRO A 30 9.70 5.86 0.99
CA PRO A 30 10.70 6.67 0.31
C PRO A 30 11.43 7.54 1.35
N GLY A 31 12.76 7.65 1.21
CA GLY A 31 13.59 8.44 2.13
C GLY A 31 13.83 7.84 3.52
N LYS A 32 13.28 6.65 3.84
CA LYS A 32 13.60 5.92 5.07
C LYS A 32 14.41 4.66 4.78
N THR A 33 15.58 4.56 5.43
CA THR A 33 16.45 3.38 5.35
C THR A 33 15.81 2.14 5.99
N ARG A 34 14.97 2.33 7.02
CA ARG A 34 14.35 1.22 7.76
C ARG A 34 12.98 0.87 7.20
N ARG A 35 12.82 -0.39 6.80
CA ARG A 35 11.53 -0.99 6.44
C ARG A 35 10.71 -1.28 7.71
N ARG A 36 9.40 -1.08 7.64
CA ARG A 36 8.46 -1.45 8.70
C ARG A 36 7.90 -2.84 8.41
N ARG A 37 7.92 -3.73 9.40
CA ARG A 37 7.27 -5.05 9.34
C ARG A 37 6.05 -5.07 10.25
N LEU A 38 4.97 -5.69 9.80
CA LEU A 38 3.74 -5.90 10.55
C LEU A 38 3.26 -7.33 10.28
N THR A 39 2.87 -8.02 11.35
CA THR A 39 2.14 -9.30 11.24
C THR A 39 0.68 -9.03 11.54
N ILE A 40 -0.21 -9.45 10.65
CA ILE A 40 -1.66 -9.37 10.86
C ILE A 40 -2.28 -10.76 10.81
N THR A 41 -3.38 -10.97 11.53
CA THR A 41 -4.16 -12.20 11.42
C THR A 41 -5.16 -12.11 10.28
N ASN A 42 -5.70 -13.26 9.89
CA ASN A 42 -6.79 -13.34 8.92
C ASN A 42 -8.13 -12.94 9.59
N SER A 43 -8.23 -11.67 9.97
CA SER A 43 -9.40 -11.08 10.63
C SER A 43 -9.71 -9.73 10.01
N ALA A 44 -11.01 -9.43 9.86
CA ALA A 44 -11.47 -8.15 9.33
C ALA A 44 -10.93 -6.95 10.13
N ASP A 45 -10.83 -7.07 11.46
CA ASP A 45 -10.30 -6.02 12.33
C ASP A 45 -8.85 -5.67 12.00
N ASP A 46 -8.02 -6.70 11.84
CA ASP A 46 -6.61 -6.56 11.49
C ASP A 46 -6.42 -6.00 10.07
N PHE A 47 -7.30 -6.36 9.13
CA PHE A 47 -7.31 -5.74 7.81
C PHE A 47 -7.72 -4.27 7.86
N MET A 48 -8.72 -3.89 8.66
CA MET A 48 -9.09 -2.49 8.87
C MET A 48 -7.96 -1.70 9.51
N ARG A 49 -7.25 -2.29 10.47
CA ARG A 49 -6.05 -1.70 11.08
C ARG A 49 -4.94 -1.49 10.06
N LEU A 50 -4.68 -2.47 9.19
CA LEU A 50 -3.70 -2.33 8.11
C LEU A 50 -4.09 -1.19 7.15
N ILE A 51 -5.36 -1.09 6.77
CA ILE A 51 -5.86 0.01 5.93
C ILE A 51 -5.60 1.36 6.60
N GLY A 52 -5.86 1.49 7.90
CA GLY A 52 -5.58 2.71 8.67
C GLY A 52 -4.10 3.11 8.60
N ILE A 53 -3.20 2.16 8.84
CA ILE A 53 -1.75 2.38 8.77
C ILE A 53 -1.32 2.82 7.35
N LEU A 54 -1.86 2.19 6.31
CA LEU A 54 -1.51 2.55 4.93
C LEU A 54 -2.04 3.93 4.55
N ARG A 55 -3.21 4.33 5.05
CA ARG A 55 -3.76 5.68 4.85
C ARG A 55 -2.88 6.77 5.46
N GLU A 56 -2.29 6.52 6.64
CA GLU A 56 -1.34 7.47 7.26
C GLU A 56 -0.12 7.74 6.35
N TYR A 57 0.29 6.75 5.56
CA TYR A 57 1.41 6.87 4.64
C TYR A 57 1.04 7.34 3.22
N GLY A 58 -0.21 7.09 2.80
CA GLY A 58 -0.76 7.54 1.52
C GLY A 58 -1.34 8.95 1.55
N LEU A 59 -1.50 9.54 2.74
CA LEU A 59 -1.76 10.96 2.88
C LEU A 59 -0.47 11.70 2.50
N PRO A 60 -0.48 12.48 1.41
CA PRO A 60 0.66 13.32 1.10
C PRO A 60 0.86 14.24 2.31
N SER A 61 2.03 14.19 2.93
CA SER A 61 2.41 15.04 4.07
C SER A 61 2.54 16.53 3.71
N GLY A 62 1.80 16.98 2.68
CA GLY A 62 1.82 18.32 2.12
C GLY A 62 0.92 18.56 0.91
N SER A 63 -0.06 17.70 0.57
CA SER A 63 -1.06 18.06 -0.45
C SER A 63 -2.43 18.17 0.20
N VAL A 64 -2.83 19.42 0.40
CA VAL A 64 -4.21 19.85 0.52
C VAL A 64 -5.06 19.09 -0.51
N LEU A 65 -6.11 18.45 0.01
CA LEU A 65 -7.35 17.98 -0.62
C LEU A 65 -7.45 18.11 -2.15
N GLY A 66 -7.45 16.98 -2.84
CA GLY A 66 -8.07 16.80 -4.17
C GLY A 66 -9.05 15.62 -4.13
N PRO A 67 -10.21 15.69 -4.81
CA PRO A 67 -11.31 14.75 -4.61
C PRO A 67 -10.96 13.33 -5.09
N GLN A 68 -11.48 12.36 -4.32
CA GLN A 68 -11.50 10.91 -4.55
C GLN A 68 -10.97 10.40 -5.90
N ALA A 69 -10.02 9.47 -5.83
CA ALA A 69 -9.77 8.54 -6.92
C ALA A 69 -11.06 7.77 -7.26
N THR A 70 -11.78 8.22 -8.30
CA THR A 70 -12.89 7.50 -8.89
C THR A 70 -12.34 6.25 -9.57
N ILE A 71 -12.77 5.08 -9.10
CA ILE A 71 -12.51 3.80 -9.74
C ILE A 71 -13.35 3.78 -11.03
N THR A 72 -12.76 4.12 -12.17
CA THR A 72 -13.44 4.01 -13.46
C THR A 72 -13.50 2.55 -13.87
N SER A 73 -14.67 1.92 -13.75
CA SER A 73 -14.97 0.69 -14.47
C SER A 73 -15.26 1.04 -15.93
N SER A 74 -14.37 0.62 -16.83
CA SER A 74 -14.66 0.65 -18.26
C SER A 74 -15.66 -0.45 -18.59
N SER A 75 -16.93 -0.08 -18.84
CA SER A 75 -17.84 -0.96 -19.58
C SER A 75 -17.45 -0.96 -21.06
N PRO A 76 -17.23 -2.12 -21.69
CA PRO A 76 -17.03 -2.18 -23.13
C PRO A 76 -18.37 -1.91 -23.85
N GLY A 77 -18.27 -1.21 -24.99
CA GLY A 77 -19.38 -0.57 -25.69
C GLY A 77 -20.50 -1.51 -26.16
N SER A 78 -21.71 -0.96 -26.14
CA SER A 78 -22.87 -1.46 -26.88
C SER A 78 -22.63 -1.21 -28.37
N THR A 79 -22.83 -2.24 -29.20
CA THR A 79 -23.16 -2.08 -30.62
C THR A 79 -24.66 -2.29 -30.78
#